data_AF-V6L4D0-F1
#
_entry.id   AF-V6L4D0-F1
#
_cell.length_a   1.000
_cell.length_b   1.000
_cell.length_c   1.000
_cell.angle_alpha   90.00
_cell.angle_beta   90.00
_cell.angle_gamma   90.00
#
_symmetry.space_group_name_H-M   'P 1'
#
loop_
_entity.id
_entity.type
_entity.pdbx_description
1 polymer ?
#
loop_
_entity_poly.entity_id
_entity_poly.type
_entity_poly.pdbx_seq_one_letter_code
_entity_poly.pdbx_strand_id
1 'polypeptide(L)'
;MNAQGTLNQPSTRDPQLRHLPKLDPEMNTSPHDDAFRRPEAGVPHLTKNRTRQMQLMSESLARAQLQTRLYEAESERAALRVLRARRLQRRAERASLRARRAVAMAVMQ
;
A
#
# COMPACT_ATOMS: atom_id res chain seq x y z
N MET A 1 12.34 -7.07 22.07
CA MET A 1 11.80 -7.16 20.71
C MET A 1 10.51 -6.34 20.68
N ASN A 2 10.55 -5.09 20.22
CA ASN A 2 9.40 -4.17 20.32
C ASN A 2 9.05 -3.66 18.92
N ALA A 3 8.03 -4.26 18.30
CA ALA A 3 7.48 -3.81 17.02
C ALA A 3 6.49 -2.66 17.28
N GLN A 4 6.86 -1.43 16.91
CA GLN A 4 5.99 -0.27 17.03
C GLN A 4 5.31 0.06 15.69
N GLY A 5 3.98 -0.03 15.68
CA GLY A 5 3.10 0.51 14.65
C GLY A 5 2.67 -0.50 13.59
N THR A 6 1.43 -0.98 13.68
CA THR A 6 0.76 -1.60 12.52
C THR A 6 0.31 -0.48 11.57
N LEU A 7 0.20 -0.79 10.27
CA LEU A 7 -0.11 0.14 9.18
C LEU A 7 -1.34 1.04 9.44
N ASN A 8 -2.22 0.63 10.36
CA ASN A 8 -3.47 1.31 10.69
C ASN A 8 -3.38 2.25 11.91
N GLN A 9 -2.23 2.33 12.59
CA GLN A 9 -2.00 3.23 13.73
C GLN A 9 -0.56 3.79 13.69
N PRO A 10 -0.31 4.83 12.86
CA PRO A 10 0.99 5.50 12.88
C PRO A 10 1.16 6.22 14.23
N SER A 11 2.28 5.92 14.91
CA SER A 11 2.71 6.68 16.08
C SER A 11 2.99 8.12 15.66
N THR A 12 2.18 9.07 16.14
CA THR A 12 2.41 10.50 15.94
C THR A 12 3.69 10.89 16.67
N ARG A 13 4.79 10.94 15.95
CA ARG A 13 6.04 11.50 16.46
C ARG A 13 5.92 13.02 16.32
N ASP A 14 5.68 13.71 17.43
CA ASP A 14 5.62 15.17 17.44
C ASP A 14 6.96 15.75 16.90
N PRO A 15 6.91 16.70 15.95
CA PRO A 15 8.13 17.32 15.45
C PRO A 15 8.67 18.25 16.53
N GLN A 16 9.69 17.80 17.27
CA GLN A 16 10.47 18.72 18.11
C GLN A 16 11.09 19.79 17.22
N LEU A 17 10.75 21.06 17.49
CA LEU A 17 11.37 22.23 16.87
C LEU A 17 12.86 22.20 17.20
N ARG A 18 13.66 21.69 16.27
CA ARG A 18 15.12 21.80 16.35
C ARG A 18 15.45 23.27 16.24
N HIS A 19 16.18 23.80 17.22
CA HIS A 19 16.79 25.12 17.12
C HIS A 19 17.76 25.10 15.93
N LEU A 20 17.32 25.63 14.79
CA LEU A 20 18.19 25.89 13.66
C LEU A 20 19.12 27.04 14.08
N PRO A 21 20.45 26.87 14.06
CA PRO A 21 21.34 28.02 14.20
C PRO A 21 21.08 28.94 13.00
N LYS A 22 20.98 30.25 13.27
CA LYS A 22 20.77 31.27 12.25
C LYS A 22 21.92 31.17 11.24
N LEU A 23 21.57 30.94 9.97
CA LEU A 23 22.49 31.05 8.85
C LEU A 23 22.58 32.53 8.50
N ASP A 24 23.71 33.16 8.83
CA ASP A 24 24.04 34.48 8.31
C ASP A 24 24.39 34.35 6.81
N PRO A 25 23.89 35.25 5.94
CA PRO A 25 24.07 35.11 4.50
C PRO A 25 25.37 35.79 4.07
N GLU A 26 26.52 35.22 4.42
CA GLU A 26 27.79 35.62 3.79
C GLU A 26 28.13 34.67 2.63
N MET A 27 27.79 35.12 1.43
CA MET A 27 28.25 34.60 0.15
C MET A 27 29.77 34.77 0.06
N ASN A 28 30.53 33.72 0.37
CA ASN A 28 31.93 33.62 0.00
C ASN A 28 32.14 32.39 -0.88
N THR A 29 32.14 32.64 -2.19
CA THR A 29 32.64 31.71 -3.20
C THR A 29 34.16 31.59 -3.05
N SER A 30 34.67 30.40 -2.77
CA SER A 30 36.00 29.99 -3.24
C SER A 30 36.08 28.48 -3.43
N PRO A 31 36.71 28.00 -4.52
CA PRO A 31 36.74 26.59 -4.90
C PRO A 31 38.02 25.91 -4.40
N HIS A 32 37.92 24.58 -4.25
CA HIS A 32 39.02 23.63 -4.00
C HIS A 32 39.69 23.69 -2.63
N ASP A 33 39.34 22.72 -1.78
CA ASP A 33 40.29 21.66 -1.37
C ASP A 33 39.59 20.73 -0.37
N ASP A 34 39.26 19.50 -0.81
CA ASP A 34 38.86 18.42 0.10
C ASP A 34 39.75 17.21 -0.14
N ALA A 35 41.01 17.36 0.25
CA ALA A 35 41.87 16.24 0.60
C ALA A 35 41.46 15.75 2.01
N PHE A 36 40.94 14.53 2.07
CA PHE A 36 40.81 13.70 3.27
C PHE A 36 40.02 14.30 4.46
N ARG A 37 38.69 14.22 4.40
CA ARG A 37 37.87 14.16 5.61
C ARG A 37 37.00 12.91 5.60
N ARG A 38 37.38 11.91 6.39
CA ARG A 38 36.52 10.80 6.79
C ARG A 38 35.67 11.28 7.98
N PRO A 39 34.34 11.18 7.93
CA PRO A 39 33.55 11.17 9.15
C PRO A 39 32.73 9.87 9.24
N GLU A 40 33.04 9.12 10.29
CA GLU A 40 32.09 8.49 11.21
C GLU A 40 30.97 7.58 10.69
N ALA A 41 31.00 6.36 11.23
CA ALA A 41 29.90 5.41 11.17
C ALA A 41 28.62 6.02 11.75
N GLY A 42 27.61 6.24 10.91
CA GLY A 42 26.34 6.78 11.35
C GLY A 42 25.28 6.73 10.26
N VAL A 43 24.51 5.63 10.25
CA VAL A 43 23.23 5.44 9.56
C VAL A 43 23.28 5.66 8.03
N PRO A 44 23.07 4.63 7.19
CA PRO A 44 22.77 4.90 5.78
C PRO A 44 21.44 5.64 5.74
N HIS A 45 21.48 6.96 5.61
CA HIS A 45 20.32 7.76 5.23
C HIS A 45 19.91 7.30 3.83
N LEU A 46 19.09 6.26 3.79
CA LEU A 46 18.49 5.63 2.63
C LEU A 46 17.38 6.52 2.05
N THR A 47 17.68 7.80 1.87
CA THR A 47 16.76 8.78 1.28
C THR A 47 17.40 9.45 0.06
N LYS A 48 18.09 8.65 -0.76
CA LYS A 48 18.44 9.03 -2.14
C LYS A 48 17.27 8.77 -3.10
N ASN A 49 16.06 9.18 -2.73
CA ASN A 49 14.89 9.17 -3.62
C ASN A 49 14.35 10.60 -3.83
N ARG A 50 15.28 11.56 -3.92
CA ARG A 50 15.02 12.94 -4.35
C ARG A 50 15.83 13.27 -5.60
N THR A 51 15.75 12.40 -6.60
CA THR A 51 16.23 12.75 -7.95
C THR A 51 15.10 13.48 -8.66
N ARG A 52 15.30 14.75 -9.04
CA ARG A 52 14.36 15.53 -9.86
C ARG A 52 14.39 15.11 -11.34
N GLN A 53 15.22 14.12 -11.67
CA GLN A 53 15.34 13.52 -13.00
C GLN A 53 14.34 12.38 -13.14
N MET A 54 13.51 12.42 -14.19
CA MET A 54 12.59 11.33 -14.53
C MET A 54 13.38 10.15 -15.08
N GLN A 55 13.38 9.02 -14.37
CA GLN A 55 13.90 7.76 -14.88
C GLN A 55 12.82 7.06 -15.73
N LEU A 56 12.62 7.57 -16.94
CA LEU A 56 11.54 7.15 -17.85
C LEU A 56 11.47 5.63 -18.09
N MET A 57 12.64 4.97 -18.25
CA MET A 57 12.70 3.52 -18.54
C MET A 57 12.34 2.65 -17.33
N SER A 58 12.72 3.03 -16.11
CA SER A 58 12.38 2.26 -14.91
C SER A 58 10.92 2.48 -14.51
N GLU A 59 10.40 3.70 -14.73
CA GLU A 59 9.01 4.02 -14.46
C GLU A 59 8.05 3.31 -15.42
N SER A 60 8.35 3.23 -16.72
CA SER A 60 7.50 2.54 -17.69
C SER A 60 7.37 1.05 -17.36
N LEU A 61 8.47 0.40 -16.98
CA LEU A 61 8.49 -0.99 -16.52
C LEU A 61 7.67 -1.16 -15.24
N ALA A 62 7.85 -0.27 -14.26
CA ALA A 62 7.10 -0.32 -13.00
C ALA A 62 5.58 -0.14 -13.23
N ARG A 63 5.18 0.78 -14.12
CA ARG A 63 3.78 0.99 -14.50
C ARG A 63 3.19 -0.23 -15.18
N ALA A 64 3.94 -0.88 -16.09
CA ALA A 64 3.48 -2.11 -16.74
C ALA A 64 3.27 -3.25 -15.73
N GLN A 65 4.22 -3.45 -14.81
CA GLN A 65 4.08 -4.46 -13.74
C GLN A 65 2.89 -4.18 -12.83
N LEU A 66 2.67 -2.91 -12.47
CA LEU A 66 1.54 -2.51 -11.64
C LEU A 66 0.22 -2.74 -12.36
N GLN A 67 0.14 -2.41 -13.65
CA GLN A 67 -1.03 -2.66 -14.48
C GLN A 67 -1.36 -4.16 -14.53
N THR A 68 -0.38 -5.04 -14.72
CA THR A 68 -0.59 -6.49 -14.67
C THR A 68 -1.16 -6.94 -13.32
N ARG A 69 -0.58 -6.48 -12.21
CA ARG A 69 -1.07 -6.83 -10.86
C ARG A 69 -2.49 -6.32 -10.60
N LEU A 70 -2.84 -5.16 -11.13
CA LEU A 70 -4.21 -4.64 -11.04
C LEU A 70 -5.20 -5.54 -11.78
N TYR A 71 -4.88 -5.94 -13.01
CA TYR A 71 -5.72 -6.87 -13.77
C TYR A 71 -5.90 -8.21 -13.06
N GLU A 72 -4.83 -8.78 -12.51
CA GLU A 72 -4.89 -10.03 -11.73
C GLU A 72 -5.84 -9.87 -10.54
N ALA A 73 -5.67 -8.80 -9.74
CA ALA A 73 -6.53 -8.52 -8.60
C ALA A 73 -8.00 -8.30 -8.98
N GLU A 74 -8.28 -7.66 -10.12
CA GLU A 74 -9.65 -7.50 -10.63
C GLU A 74 -10.26 -8.83 -11.05
N SER A 75 -9.48 -9.70 -11.69
CA SER A 75 -9.93 -11.04 -12.10
C SER A 75 -10.31 -11.90 -10.90
N GLU A 76 -9.53 -11.86 -9.82
CA GLU A 76 -9.81 -12.57 -8.58
C GLU A 76 -11.09 -12.03 -7.92
N ARG A 77 -11.25 -10.71 -7.85
CA ARG A 77 -12.46 -10.08 -7.31
C ARG A 77 -13.70 -10.51 -8.10
N ALA A 78 -13.61 -10.56 -9.43
CA ALA A 78 -14.70 -11.01 -10.28
C ALA A 78 -15.05 -12.49 -10.02
N ALA A 79 -14.05 -13.37 -9.94
CA ALA A 79 -14.25 -14.78 -9.64
C ALA A 79 -14.94 -14.99 -8.28
N LEU A 80 -14.49 -14.27 -7.23
CA LEU A 80 -15.10 -14.34 -5.90
C LEU A 80 -16.56 -13.87 -5.90
N ARG A 81 -16.91 -12.84 -6.69
CA ARG A 81 -18.31 -12.39 -6.85
C ARG A 81 -19.18 -13.47 -7.47
N VAL A 82 -18.71 -14.13 -8.53
CA VAL A 82 -19.45 -15.22 -9.20
C VAL A 82 -19.65 -16.41 -8.25
N LEU A 83 -18.60 -16.81 -7.51
CA LEU A 83 -18.71 -17.90 -6.54
C LEU A 83 -19.72 -17.59 -5.43
N ARG A 84 -19.72 -16.35 -4.91
CA ARG A 84 -20.71 -15.89 -3.92
C ARG A 84 -22.13 -15.93 -4.48
N ALA A 85 -22.33 -15.42 -5.70
CA ALA A 85 -23.63 -15.44 -6.37
C ALA A 85 -24.17 -16.87 -6.54
N ARG A 86 -23.34 -17.80 -7.04
CA ARG A 86 -23.72 -19.22 -7.17
C ARG A 86 -24.07 -19.87 -5.83
N ARG A 87 -23.33 -19.54 -4.77
CA ARG A 87 -23.64 -20.04 -3.42
C ARG A 87 -24.98 -19.54 -2.91
N LEU A 88 -25.30 -18.27 -3.15
CA LEU A 88 -26.60 -17.69 -2.80
C LEU A 88 -27.73 -18.32 -3.61
N GLN A 89 -27.54 -18.53 -4.91
CA GLN A 89 -28.51 -19.20 -5.77
C GLN A 89 -28.86 -20.60 -5.25
N ARG A 90 -27.86 -21.44 -4.98
CA ARG A 90 -28.09 -22.79 -4.41
C ARG A 90 -28.83 -22.75 -3.07
N ARG A 91 -28.57 -21.73 -2.24
CA ARG A 91 -29.28 -21.54 -0.97
C ARG A 91 -30.74 -21.17 -1.20
N ALA A 92 -31.01 -20.28 -2.15
CA ALA A 92 -32.36 -19.89 -2.53
C ALA A 92 -33.15 -21.07 -3.11
N GLU A 93 -32.54 -21.89 -3.97
CA GLU A 93 -33.17 -23.11 -4.52
C GLU A 93 -33.52 -24.12 -3.42
N ARG A 94 -32.62 -24.35 -2.46
CA ARG A 94 -32.91 -25.21 -1.31
C ARG A 94 -34.03 -24.66 -0.44
N ALA A 95 -34.03 -23.35 -0.20
CA ALA A 95 -35.07 -22.69 0.58
C ALA A 95 -36.43 -22.77 -0.13
N SER A 96 -36.47 -22.57 -1.44
CA SER A 96 -37.72 -22.65 -2.22
C SER A 96 -38.28 -24.07 -2.26
N LEU A 97 -37.43 -25.10 -2.42
CA LEU A 97 -37.86 -26.49 -2.34
C LEU A 97 -38.41 -26.84 -0.95
N ARG A 98 -37.77 -26.38 0.13
CA ARG A 98 -38.27 -26.57 1.49
C ARG A 98 -39.61 -25.88 1.71
N ALA A 99 -39.77 -24.64 1.24
CA ALA A 99 -41.02 -23.91 1.33
C ALA A 99 -42.14 -24.63 0.57
N ARG A 100 -41.88 -25.07 -0.68
CA ARG A 100 -42.84 -25.84 -1.48
C ARG A 100 -43.25 -27.13 -0.78
N ARG A 101 -42.28 -27.86 -0.19
CA ARG A 101 -42.56 -29.07 0.58
C ARG A 101 -43.42 -28.77 1.81
N ALA A 102 -43.10 -27.71 2.56
CA ALA A 102 -43.88 -27.31 3.73
C ALA A 102 -45.33 -26.96 3.36
N VAL A 103 -45.53 -26.23 2.26
CA VAL A 103 -46.86 -25.93 1.72
C VAL A 103 -47.61 -27.21 1.35
N ALA A 104 -46.98 -28.12 0.59
CA ALA A 104 -47.62 -29.38 0.20
C ALA A 104 -48.01 -30.24 1.43
N MET A 105 -47.14 -30.30 2.44
CA MET A 105 -47.45 -30.99 3.70
C MET A 105 -48.57 -30.32 4.49
N ALA A 106 -48.70 -29.00 4.43
CA ALA A 106 -49.79 -28.26 5.08
C ALA A 106 -51.13 -28.44 4.36
N VAL A 107 -51.13 -28.62 3.04
CA VAL A 107 -52.35 -28.88 2.24
C VAL A 107 -52.85 -30.32 2.39
N MET A 108 -51.95 -31.29 2.62
CA MET A 108 -52.30 -32.70 2.79
C MET A 108 -52.81 -33.05 4.21
N GLN A 109 -52.76 -32.11 5.16
CA GLN A 109 -53.31 -32.25 6.52
C GLN A 109 -54.76 -31.77 6.56
#